data_AF-A0A257TK45-F1
#
_entry.id   AF-A0A257TK45-F1
#
_cell.length_a   1.000
_cell.length_b   1.000
_cell.length_c   1.000
_cell.angle_alpha   90.00
_cell.angle_beta   90.00
_cell.angle_gamma   90.00
#
_symmetry.space_group_name_H-M   'P 1'
#
loop_
_entity.id
_entity.type
_entity.pdbx_description
1 polymer ?
#
loop_
_entity_poly.entity_id
_entity_poly.type
_entity_poly.pdbx_seq_one_letter_code
_entity_poly.pdbx_strand_id
1 'polypeptide(L)'
;MKFRRPSKPSRKNSRRQKKQRSLRTNLHAPDALNRLSILRYERLEDRTLLSITQTFYVANPAAFTDTGNPGNQGNPHNGDTVTWNGGGQFTSPVAGLTYGTNAFGSIQAAVTAASSGDTIDVAPGTYSEQVIVGIGNLTLDGAQFGVNATGAGRGTNESVLDASGISGKTPLTINANDVIVNGFTVENQTNVNIYNTAIFIEPAHHGTHVVDNIVQNNMTGLFLVNDSNSDQAVVQDN
;
A
#
# COMPACT_ATOMS: atom_id res chain seq x y z
N MET A 1 61.19 -76.77 -36.25
CA MET A 1 62.04 -75.61 -36.66
C MET A 1 61.35 -74.30 -36.27
N LYS A 2 62.12 -73.25 -36.00
CA LYS A 2 61.83 -72.01 -35.23
C LYS A 2 60.80 -71.00 -35.81
N PHE A 3 60.03 -70.41 -34.89
CA PHE A 3 59.64 -68.99 -34.67
C PHE A 3 59.50 -67.95 -35.82
N ARG A 4 58.34 -67.27 -35.89
CA ARG A 4 58.07 -65.88 -35.38
C ARG A 4 56.60 -65.43 -35.67
N ARG A 5 55.99 -64.72 -34.70
CA ARG A 5 54.68 -64.00 -34.73
C ARG A 5 54.92 -62.50 -35.08
N PRO A 6 53.93 -61.57 -35.07
CA PRO A 6 52.60 -61.48 -35.72
C PRO A 6 52.29 -60.04 -36.28
N SER A 7 51.13 -59.78 -36.92
CA SER A 7 50.26 -58.62 -36.57
C SER A 7 48.93 -58.52 -37.36
N LYS A 8 47.85 -58.56 -36.56
CA LYS A 8 46.46 -58.02 -36.57
C LYS A 8 45.76 -57.43 -37.83
N PRO A 9 44.40 -57.39 -37.81
CA PRO A 9 43.53 -57.69 -38.95
C PRO A 9 42.89 -56.46 -39.59
N SER A 10 42.44 -56.59 -40.84
CA SER A 10 41.45 -55.68 -41.43
C SER A 10 40.78 -56.34 -42.63
N ARG A 11 39.53 -56.80 -42.46
CA ARG A 11 38.67 -57.16 -43.60
C ARG A 11 38.00 -55.88 -44.10
N LYS A 12 38.56 -55.31 -45.16
CA LYS A 12 37.85 -54.39 -46.06
C LYS A 12 37.80 -55.02 -47.45
N ASN A 13 36.64 -54.87 -48.09
CA ASN A 13 36.36 -54.70 -49.53
C ASN A 13 35.13 -55.53 -49.94
N SER A 14 34.17 -55.04 -50.72
CA SER A 14 34.13 -53.85 -51.57
C SER A 14 32.66 -53.45 -51.78
N ARG A 15 32.29 -52.21 -51.42
CA ARG A 15 32.08 -51.07 -52.33
C ARG A 15 31.10 -51.33 -53.49
N ARG A 16 29.92 -50.70 -53.40
CA ARG A 16 29.38 -49.78 -54.43
C ARG A 16 28.54 -48.69 -53.73
N GLN A 17 28.90 -47.43 -54.00
CA GLN A 17 28.22 -46.21 -53.51
C GLN A 17 27.05 -45.82 -54.43
N LYS A 18 25.98 -45.28 -53.85
CA LYS A 18 25.28 -44.00 -54.17
C LYS A 18 23.96 -43.94 -53.35
N LYS A 19 23.82 -43.07 -52.33
CA LYS A 19 23.08 -41.76 -52.33
C LYS A 19 21.59 -41.96 -52.75
N GLN A 20 20.51 -41.58 -52.03
CA GLN A 20 20.22 -40.55 -51.03
C GLN A 20 18.91 -40.85 -50.24
N ARG A 21 18.81 -40.24 -49.05
CA ARG A 21 17.73 -40.11 -48.03
C ARG A 21 16.25 -40.13 -48.47
N SER A 22 15.39 -40.75 -47.64
CA SER A 22 14.24 -40.11 -46.98
C SER A 22 13.60 -41.05 -45.94
N LEU A 23 13.56 -40.62 -44.68
CA LEU A 23 12.93 -41.28 -43.53
C LEU A 23 11.50 -40.78 -43.39
N ARG A 24 10.48 -41.65 -43.45
CA ARG A 24 9.23 -41.55 -42.67
C ARG A 24 8.62 -42.95 -42.48
N THR A 25 8.70 -43.47 -41.27
CA THR A 25 7.97 -44.64 -40.78
C THR A 25 6.54 -44.22 -40.45
N ASN A 26 5.56 -44.80 -41.14
CA ASN A 26 4.14 -44.69 -40.77
C ASN A 26 3.87 -45.71 -39.66
N LEU A 27 3.83 -45.25 -38.39
CA LEU A 27 3.35 -46.05 -37.28
C LEU A 27 1.86 -45.77 -37.09
N HIS A 28 1.05 -46.82 -37.24
CA HIS A 28 -0.36 -46.88 -36.87
C HIS A 28 -0.50 -46.73 -35.34
N ALA A 29 -1.37 -45.81 -34.89
CA ALA A 29 -1.95 -45.84 -33.55
C ALA A 29 -3.39 -45.31 -33.61
N PRO A 30 -4.42 -46.12 -33.29
CA PRO A 30 -5.74 -45.62 -32.90
C PRO A 30 -5.70 -45.17 -31.43
N ASP A 31 -6.65 -44.32 -31.01
CA ASP A 31 -6.86 -43.84 -29.63
C ASP A 31 -5.94 -42.75 -29.04
N ALA A 32 -5.98 -41.56 -29.65
CA ALA A 32 -5.60 -40.32 -28.96
C ALA A 32 -6.56 -39.14 -29.22
N LEU A 33 -7.83 -39.42 -29.56
CA LEU A 33 -8.86 -38.38 -29.75
C LEU A 33 -9.82 -38.27 -28.57
N ASN A 34 -9.32 -38.27 -27.33
CA ASN A 34 -10.15 -37.79 -26.20
C ASN A 34 -9.38 -37.12 -25.05
N ARG A 35 -8.20 -36.57 -25.35
CA ARG A 35 -7.47 -35.66 -24.45
C ARG A 35 -7.20 -34.34 -25.15
N LEU A 36 -8.23 -33.76 -25.77
CA LEU A 36 -8.26 -32.32 -25.95
C LEU A 36 -8.45 -31.73 -24.54
N SER A 37 -7.34 -31.58 -23.82
CA SER A 37 -7.30 -30.65 -22.70
C SER A 37 -7.73 -29.31 -23.26
N ILE A 38 -8.99 -28.95 -22.99
CA ILE A 38 -9.51 -27.62 -23.20
C ILE A 38 -8.51 -26.71 -22.49
N LEU A 39 -7.66 -26.04 -23.28
CA LEU A 39 -6.98 -24.84 -22.82
C LEU A 39 -8.13 -23.91 -22.46
N ARG A 40 -8.55 -23.93 -21.20
CA ARG A 40 -9.36 -22.86 -20.65
C ARG A 40 -8.51 -21.63 -20.83
N TYR A 41 -8.87 -20.85 -21.84
CA TYR A 41 -8.53 -19.45 -21.88
C TYR A 41 -9.30 -18.87 -20.70
N GLU A 42 -8.74 -18.95 -19.49
CA GLU A 42 -9.15 -18.06 -18.42
C GLU A 42 -8.92 -16.66 -19.01
N ARG A 43 -10.01 -15.95 -19.36
CA ARG A 43 -9.89 -14.53 -19.66
C ARG A 43 -9.19 -13.95 -18.45
N LEU A 44 -8.23 -13.05 -18.66
CA LEU A 44 -7.57 -12.30 -17.59
C LEU A 44 -8.57 -11.69 -16.59
N GLU A 45 -9.82 -11.51 -17.03
CA GLU A 45 -11.00 -11.05 -16.30
C GLU A 45 -11.48 -11.99 -15.16
N ASP A 46 -11.12 -13.30 -15.17
CA ASP A 46 -11.54 -14.29 -14.15
C ASP A 46 -10.46 -14.52 -13.07
N ARG A 47 -9.33 -13.81 -13.17
CA ARG A 47 -8.48 -13.58 -12.00
C ARG A 47 -9.21 -12.56 -11.13
N THR A 48 -10.02 -13.06 -10.20
CA THR A 48 -10.33 -12.28 -9.00
C THR A 48 -9.00 -11.91 -8.37
N LEU A 49 -8.53 -10.69 -8.62
CA LEU A 49 -7.43 -10.11 -7.89
C LEU A 49 -7.86 -10.17 -6.43
N LEU A 50 -7.16 -10.99 -5.62
CA LEU A 50 -7.14 -10.76 -4.19
C LEU A 50 -6.73 -9.30 -4.05
N SER A 51 -7.66 -8.44 -3.67
CA SER A 51 -7.34 -7.08 -3.26
C SER A 51 -6.52 -7.24 -1.99
N ILE A 52 -5.20 -7.29 -2.13
CA ILE A 52 -4.27 -7.28 -1.01
C ILE A 52 -4.22 -5.82 -0.59
N THR A 53 -5.00 -5.49 0.45
CA THR A 53 -4.90 -4.20 1.13
C THR A 53 -3.58 -4.15 1.88
N GLN A 54 -2.88 -3.03 1.76
CA GLN A 54 -1.60 -2.78 2.40
C GLN A 54 -1.78 -1.79 3.55
N THR A 55 -0.89 -1.88 4.54
CA THR A 55 -0.76 -0.89 5.61
C THR A 55 0.51 -0.06 5.38
N PHE A 56 0.35 1.25 5.39
CA PHE A 56 1.45 2.22 5.35
C PHE A 56 1.66 2.83 6.73
N TYR A 57 2.91 3.06 7.11
CA TYR A 57 3.26 3.55 8.43
C TYR A 57 3.84 4.96 8.36
N VAL A 58 3.22 5.91 9.04
CA VAL A 58 3.63 7.31 9.06
C VAL A 58 4.14 7.68 10.45
N ALA A 59 5.29 8.33 10.51
CA ALA A 59 5.77 9.00 11.71
C ALA A 59 6.61 10.21 11.32
N ASN A 60 6.81 11.16 12.23
CA ASN A 60 7.86 12.16 12.04
C ASN A 60 9.22 11.46 11.84
N PRO A 61 10.11 11.93 10.94
CA PRO A 61 11.35 11.22 10.60
C PRO A 61 12.22 10.83 11.81
N ALA A 62 12.24 11.69 12.84
CA ALA A 62 12.95 11.47 14.09
C ALA A 62 12.44 10.26 14.91
N ALA A 63 11.19 9.84 14.70
CA ALA A 63 10.56 8.74 15.43
C ALA A 63 10.84 7.36 14.81
N PHE A 64 11.40 7.30 13.60
CA PHE A 64 11.86 6.06 13.01
C PHE A 64 13.22 5.65 13.57
N THR A 65 13.37 4.35 13.85
CA THR A 65 14.67 3.77 14.14
C THR A 65 15.28 3.23 12.85
N ASP A 66 16.34 3.87 12.36
CA ASP A 66 17.12 3.38 11.22
C ASP A 66 18.01 2.21 11.67
N THR A 67 17.65 1.00 11.23
CA THR A 67 18.36 -0.24 11.59
C THR A 67 19.43 -0.60 10.57
N GLY A 68 19.34 -0.10 9.34
CA GLY A 68 20.29 -0.35 8.26
C GLY A 68 21.48 0.59 8.28
N ASN A 69 21.32 1.79 8.83
CA ASN A 69 22.38 2.78 8.96
C ASN A 69 22.29 3.56 10.30
N PRO A 70 22.83 3.00 11.40
CA PRO A 70 22.72 3.59 12.74
C PRO A 70 23.26 5.03 12.86
N GLY A 71 24.12 5.48 11.93
CA GLY A 71 24.66 6.85 11.91
C GLY A 71 23.66 7.92 11.45
N ASN A 72 22.52 7.51 10.87
CA ASN A 72 21.46 8.39 10.36
C ASN A 72 20.19 8.33 11.23
N GLN A 73 20.30 7.89 12.49
CA GLN A 73 19.16 7.74 13.36
C GLN A 73 18.39 9.07 13.50
N GLY A 74 17.08 9.03 13.19
CA GLY A 74 16.19 10.19 13.15
C GLY A 74 16.22 11.01 11.85
N ASN A 75 16.97 10.59 10.84
CA ASN A 75 16.93 11.11 9.48
C ASN A 75 16.99 9.97 8.45
N PRO A 76 15.96 9.09 8.39
CA PRO A 76 15.89 8.03 7.40
C PRO A 76 15.79 8.59 5.98
N HIS A 77 16.53 7.99 5.04
CA HIS A 77 16.47 8.30 3.62
C HIS A 77 15.68 7.23 2.87
N ASN A 78 15.20 7.56 1.68
CA ASN A 78 14.47 6.61 0.85
C ASN A 78 15.31 5.35 0.56
N GLY A 79 14.74 4.19 0.84
CA GLY A 79 15.41 2.89 0.70
C GLY A 79 16.01 2.32 1.99
N ASP A 80 16.11 3.11 3.06
CA ASP A 80 16.62 2.63 4.34
C ASP A 80 15.65 1.63 4.99
N THR A 81 16.19 0.63 5.68
CA THR A 81 15.41 -0.31 6.49
C THR A 81 15.16 0.26 7.87
N VAL A 82 13.91 0.59 8.16
CA VAL A 82 13.49 1.28 9.38
C VAL A 82 12.55 0.43 10.24
N THR A 83 12.50 0.78 11.52
CA THR A 83 11.45 0.34 12.44
C THR A 83 10.55 1.53 12.77
N TRP A 84 9.26 1.34 12.57
CA TRP A 84 8.22 2.26 13.03
C TRP A 84 7.83 1.87 14.45
N ASN A 85 7.97 2.80 15.40
CA ASN A 85 7.82 2.50 16.82
C ASN A 85 6.37 2.57 17.33
N GLY A 86 5.44 3.06 16.51
CA GLY A 86 4.04 3.25 16.88
C GLY A 86 3.83 4.30 17.97
N GLY A 87 2.85 4.07 18.82
CA GLY A 87 2.40 4.95 19.89
C GLY A 87 0.88 5.12 19.91
N GLY A 88 0.33 5.51 21.08
CA GLY A 88 -1.12 5.54 21.28
C GLY A 88 -1.70 4.12 21.23
N GLN A 89 -2.67 3.88 20.35
CA GLN A 89 -3.26 2.55 20.10
C GLN A 89 -2.33 1.61 19.33
N PHE A 90 -1.28 2.13 18.69
CA PHE A 90 -0.28 1.32 17.98
C PHE A 90 0.79 0.83 18.96
N THR A 91 0.49 -0.23 19.72
CA THR A 91 1.34 -0.67 20.86
C THR A 91 2.54 -1.54 20.49
N SER A 92 2.74 -1.88 19.22
CA SER A 92 3.80 -2.79 18.78
C SER A 92 4.61 -2.19 17.64
N PRO A 93 5.94 -2.09 17.78
CA PRO A 93 6.80 -1.64 16.69
C PRO A 93 6.72 -2.57 15.47
N VAL A 94 6.81 -1.98 14.28
CA VAL A 94 6.86 -2.69 13.00
C VAL A 94 8.24 -2.49 12.38
N ALA A 95 9.03 -3.56 12.38
CA ALA A 95 10.39 -3.57 11.83
C ALA A 95 10.42 -4.06 10.38
N GLY A 96 11.54 -3.81 9.69
CA GLY A 96 11.76 -4.28 8.31
C GLY A 96 10.98 -3.49 7.25
N LEU A 97 10.55 -2.28 7.58
CA LEU A 97 9.93 -1.36 6.65
C LEU A 97 11.00 -0.69 5.77
N THR A 98 10.64 -0.33 4.55
CA THR A 98 11.46 0.44 3.62
C THR A 98 10.95 1.88 3.59
N TYR A 99 11.77 2.81 4.05
CA TYR A 99 11.41 4.22 4.05
C TYR A 99 11.23 4.75 2.62
N GLY A 100 10.15 5.50 2.38
CA GLY A 100 9.71 5.95 1.06
C GLY A 100 8.95 4.90 0.23
N THR A 101 8.72 3.69 0.76
CA THR A 101 7.89 2.65 0.11
C THR A 101 6.69 2.25 0.96
N ASN A 102 6.94 1.83 2.20
CA ASN A 102 5.87 1.47 3.15
C ASN A 102 5.99 2.15 4.53
N ALA A 103 7.02 2.98 4.70
CA ALA A 103 7.19 3.89 5.81
C ALA A 103 7.40 5.32 5.28
N PHE A 104 6.73 6.32 5.85
CA PHE A 104 6.78 7.70 5.38
C PHE A 104 6.92 8.71 6.51
N GLY A 105 7.61 9.81 6.20
CA GLY A 105 7.77 10.97 7.09
C GLY A 105 6.58 11.93 7.12
N SER A 106 5.58 11.69 6.27
CA SER A 106 4.43 12.58 6.06
C SER A 106 3.21 11.76 5.64
N ILE A 107 2.02 12.22 6.04
CA ILE A 107 0.73 11.59 5.74
C ILE A 107 0.44 11.72 4.25
N GLN A 108 0.69 12.88 3.64
CA GLN A 108 0.45 13.07 2.21
C GLN A 108 1.33 12.14 1.35
N ALA A 109 2.56 11.85 1.76
CA ALA A 109 3.42 10.89 1.05
C ALA A 109 2.83 9.48 1.08
N ALA A 110 2.30 9.03 2.22
CA ALA A 110 1.61 7.76 2.34
C ALA A 110 0.32 7.71 1.50
N VAL A 111 -0.50 8.76 1.55
CA VAL A 111 -1.71 8.88 0.71
C VAL A 111 -1.36 8.80 -0.78
N THR A 112 -0.24 9.39 -1.19
CA THR A 112 0.21 9.35 -2.59
C THR A 112 0.64 7.94 -3.03
N ALA A 113 1.13 7.12 -2.10
CA ALA A 113 1.55 5.74 -2.37
C ALA A 113 0.40 4.72 -2.29
N ALA A 114 -0.72 5.08 -1.66
CA ALA A 114 -1.81 4.18 -1.35
C ALA A 114 -2.74 3.88 -2.54
N SER A 115 -3.39 2.73 -2.46
CA SER A 115 -4.45 2.24 -3.33
C SER A 115 -5.76 2.10 -2.57
N SER A 116 -6.87 1.89 -3.30
CA SER A 116 -8.19 1.75 -2.67
C SER A 116 -8.23 0.53 -1.74
N GLY A 117 -8.75 0.73 -0.53
CA GLY A 117 -8.81 -0.30 0.52
C GLY A 117 -7.61 -0.33 1.47
N ASP A 118 -6.55 0.44 1.19
CA ASP A 118 -5.37 0.48 2.06
C ASP A 118 -5.64 1.23 3.39
N THR A 119 -4.77 0.98 4.37
CA THR A 119 -4.77 1.64 5.67
C THR A 119 -3.48 2.44 5.85
N ILE A 120 -3.59 3.64 6.43
CA ILE A 120 -2.46 4.48 6.80
C ILE A 120 -2.48 4.67 8.30
N ASP A 121 -1.51 4.06 8.99
CA ASP A 121 -1.31 4.15 10.43
C ASP A 121 -0.38 5.32 10.72
N VAL A 122 -0.88 6.32 11.44
CA VAL A 122 -0.13 7.54 11.75
C VAL A 122 0.24 7.56 13.22
N ALA A 123 1.54 7.44 13.52
CA ALA A 123 2.07 7.51 14.88
C ALA A 123 1.85 8.90 15.51
N PRO A 124 1.87 8.99 16.86
CA PRO A 124 1.76 10.27 17.55
C PRO A 124 2.79 11.29 17.06
N GLY A 125 2.35 12.53 16.89
CA GLY A 125 3.19 13.62 16.42
C GLY A 125 2.36 14.75 15.83
N THR A 126 2.99 15.90 15.68
CA THR A 126 2.41 17.04 14.96
C THR A 126 2.86 16.99 13.49
N TYR A 127 1.89 17.10 12.59
CA TYR A 127 2.04 17.08 11.14
C TYR A 127 1.49 18.39 10.59
N SER A 128 2.38 19.32 10.26
CA SER A 128 2.02 20.60 9.63
C SER A 128 2.09 20.48 8.12
N GLU A 129 1.14 19.75 7.55
CA GLU A 129 1.04 19.50 6.11
C GLU A 129 -0.39 19.64 5.60
N GLN A 130 -0.55 19.76 4.28
CA GLN A 130 -1.85 19.65 3.63
C GLN A 130 -2.01 18.21 3.15
N VAL A 131 -3.07 17.53 3.60
CA VAL A 131 -3.43 16.17 3.18
C VAL A 131 -4.65 16.23 2.26
N ILE A 132 -4.53 15.70 1.05
CA ILE A 132 -5.59 15.57 0.06
C ILE A 132 -5.76 14.08 -0.24
N VAL A 133 -6.86 13.51 0.22
CA VAL A 133 -7.21 12.09 0.03
C VAL A 133 -7.99 11.94 -1.27
N GLY A 134 -7.31 11.56 -2.34
CA GLY A 134 -7.91 11.31 -3.67
C GLY A 134 -8.20 9.83 -3.98
N ILE A 135 -8.06 8.95 -2.99
CA ILE A 135 -8.21 7.50 -3.13
C ILE A 135 -9.40 7.06 -2.29
N GLY A 136 -10.36 6.37 -2.92
CA GLY A 136 -11.57 5.90 -2.23
C GLY A 136 -11.32 4.63 -1.40
N ASN A 137 -12.18 4.38 -0.40
CA ASN A 137 -12.01 3.29 0.58
C ASN A 137 -10.66 3.32 1.32
N LEU A 138 -10.07 4.50 1.50
CA LEU A 138 -8.83 4.63 2.27
C LEU A 138 -9.17 4.79 3.76
N THR A 139 -8.44 4.08 4.62
CA THR A 139 -8.53 4.29 6.07
C THR A 139 -7.32 5.08 6.56
N LEU A 140 -7.57 6.23 7.19
CA LEU A 140 -6.58 6.98 7.94
C LEU A 140 -6.81 6.72 9.43
N ASP A 141 -5.88 6.02 10.07
CA ASP A 141 -5.91 5.75 11.50
C ASP A 141 -4.84 6.59 12.21
N GLY A 142 -5.30 7.54 13.03
CA GLY A 142 -4.47 8.32 13.92
C GLY A 142 -4.12 7.55 15.18
N ALA A 143 -3.26 8.12 16.02
CA ALA A 143 -2.76 7.45 17.22
C ALA A 143 -3.85 7.06 18.24
N GLN A 144 -5.04 7.64 18.16
CA GLN A 144 -6.19 7.28 18.99
C GLN A 144 -7.33 6.62 18.20
N PHE A 145 -7.03 5.94 17.09
CA PHE A 145 -8.06 5.25 16.29
C PHE A 145 -8.92 4.32 17.17
N GLY A 146 -10.25 4.38 17.02
CA GLY A 146 -11.19 3.58 17.82
C GLY A 146 -11.35 4.01 19.28
N VAL A 147 -10.79 5.16 19.69
CA VAL A 147 -10.94 5.72 21.04
C VAL A 147 -11.79 6.97 21.01
N ASN A 148 -12.99 6.88 21.58
CA ASN A 148 -13.96 7.98 21.65
C ASN A 148 -13.31 9.29 22.14
N ALA A 149 -13.51 10.36 21.36
CA ALA A 149 -12.86 11.64 21.60
C ALA A 149 -13.22 12.30 22.93
N THR A 150 -14.42 12.03 23.41
CA THR A 150 -15.00 12.58 24.65
C THR A 150 -14.78 11.64 25.85
N GLY A 151 -14.26 10.44 25.61
CA GLY A 151 -14.10 9.41 26.62
C GLY A 151 -12.93 9.67 27.56
N ALA A 152 -13.08 9.30 28.83
CA ALA A 152 -12.00 9.36 29.83
C ALA A 152 -10.77 8.50 29.49
N GLY A 153 -10.88 7.61 28.49
CA GLY A 153 -9.78 6.78 27.98
C GLY A 153 -8.93 7.45 26.89
N ARG A 154 -9.29 8.64 26.43
CA ARG A 154 -8.52 9.43 25.46
C ARG A 154 -7.15 9.77 26.04
N GLY A 155 -6.08 9.27 25.43
CA GLY A 155 -4.70 9.58 25.82
C GLY A 155 -4.22 10.95 25.33
N THR A 156 -2.96 11.29 25.62
CA THR A 156 -2.31 12.51 25.10
C THR A 156 -1.46 12.28 23.85
N ASN A 157 -1.27 11.01 23.48
CA ASN A 157 -0.49 10.61 22.30
C ASN A 157 -1.38 10.74 21.07
N GLU A 158 -1.39 11.93 20.47
CA GLU A 158 -2.25 12.29 19.34
C GLU A 158 -1.46 12.37 18.03
N SER A 159 -2.12 11.99 16.94
CA SER A 159 -1.71 12.35 15.59
C SER A 159 -2.39 13.68 15.25
N VAL A 160 -1.63 14.77 15.35
CA VAL A 160 -2.13 16.13 15.25
C VAL A 160 -1.88 16.68 13.85
N LEU A 161 -2.93 16.89 13.07
CA LEU A 161 -2.89 17.69 11.84
C LEU A 161 -3.03 19.17 12.22
N ASP A 162 -1.92 19.89 12.23
CA ASP A 162 -1.85 21.28 12.65
C ASP A 162 -1.75 22.23 11.45
N ALA A 163 -2.79 23.04 11.24
CA ALA A 163 -2.84 23.98 10.14
C ALA A 163 -2.03 25.28 10.36
N SER A 164 -1.42 25.49 11.54
CA SER A 164 -0.63 26.69 11.84
C SER A 164 0.52 26.91 10.84
N GLY A 165 1.10 25.82 10.32
CA GLY A 165 2.26 25.84 9.41
C GLY A 165 1.93 25.87 7.90
N ILE A 166 0.66 25.78 7.48
CA ILE A 166 0.30 25.47 6.08
C ILE A 166 -0.34 26.64 5.31
N SER A 167 -0.06 27.88 5.71
CA SER A 167 -0.36 29.10 4.93
C SER A 167 -1.84 29.24 4.50
N GLY A 168 -2.78 28.92 5.39
CA GLY A 168 -4.21 29.10 5.11
C GLY A 168 -4.83 28.05 4.18
N LYS A 169 -4.23 26.86 4.11
CA LYS A 169 -4.79 25.68 3.46
C LYS A 169 -5.59 24.83 4.45
N THR A 170 -6.60 24.13 3.96
CA THR A 170 -7.28 23.05 4.71
C THR A 170 -6.25 21.96 5.06
N PRO A 171 -6.09 21.56 6.33
CA PRO A 171 -5.15 20.50 6.70
C PRO A 171 -5.59 19.12 6.20
N LEU A 172 -6.91 18.85 6.14
CA LEU A 172 -7.44 17.60 5.61
C LEU A 172 -8.57 17.82 4.60
N THR A 173 -8.32 17.49 3.34
CA THR A 173 -9.30 17.47 2.26
C THR A 173 -9.60 16.03 1.84
N ILE A 174 -10.87 15.65 1.83
CA ILE A 174 -11.37 14.36 1.34
C ILE A 174 -11.97 14.57 -0.05
N ASN A 175 -11.31 14.04 -1.07
CA ASN A 175 -11.68 14.12 -2.49
C ASN A 175 -11.87 12.70 -3.07
N ALA A 176 -12.58 11.87 -2.30
CA ALA A 176 -12.91 10.48 -2.65
C ALA A 176 -14.09 9.98 -1.81
N ASN A 177 -14.68 8.86 -2.23
CA ASN A 177 -15.76 8.20 -1.50
C ASN A 177 -15.22 7.25 -0.43
N ASP A 178 -16.05 6.94 0.56
CA ASP A 178 -15.82 5.83 1.50
C ASP A 178 -14.52 5.95 2.31
N VAL A 179 -14.03 7.17 2.53
CA VAL A 179 -12.81 7.40 3.31
C VAL A 179 -13.14 7.36 4.80
N ILE A 180 -12.30 6.69 5.58
CA ILE A 180 -12.39 6.69 7.05
C ILE A 180 -11.28 7.58 7.61
N VAL A 181 -11.65 8.54 8.44
CA VAL A 181 -10.76 9.40 9.21
C VAL A 181 -11.00 9.13 10.69
N ASN A 182 -10.03 8.50 11.35
CA ASN A 182 -10.23 7.88 12.64
C ASN A 182 -9.15 8.31 13.66
N GLY A 183 -9.55 8.89 14.79
CA GLY A 183 -8.63 9.07 15.93
C GLY A 183 -7.52 10.11 15.76
N PHE A 184 -7.75 11.15 14.95
CA PHE A 184 -6.85 12.30 14.83
C PHE A 184 -7.22 13.44 15.77
N THR A 185 -6.30 14.37 15.95
CA THR A 185 -6.60 15.76 16.32
C THR A 185 -6.38 16.63 15.08
N VAL A 186 -7.35 17.47 14.72
CA VAL A 186 -7.24 18.43 13.59
C VAL A 186 -7.50 19.85 14.11
N GLU A 187 -6.49 20.71 13.99
CA GLU A 187 -6.51 21.99 14.71
C GLU A 187 -5.85 23.17 14.00
N ASN A 188 -6.11 24.35 14.58
CA ASN A 188 -5.51 25.64 14.27
C ASN A 188 -5.72 26.13 12.84
N GLN A 189 -6.74 25.63 12.13
CA GLN A 189 -7.16 26.23 10.86
C GLN A 189 -7.96 27.50 11.14
N THR A 190 -7.25 28.59 11.41
CA THR A 190 -7.81 29.88 11.85
C THR A 190 -7.87 30.94 10.75
N ASN A 191 -7.44 30.60 9.53
CA ASN A 191 -7.39 31.55 8.44
C ASN A 191 -8.82 31.85 7.92
N VAL A 192 -9.13 33.13 7.69
CA VAL A 192 -10.46 33.63 7.32
C VAL A 192 -10.77 33.49 5.81
N ASN A 193 -9.94 32.79 5.05
CA ASN A 193 -10.08 32.57 3.61
C ASN A 193 -11.20 31.55 3.27
N ILE A 194 -11.39 31.27 1.99
CA ILE A 194 -12.36 30.26 1.49
C ILE A 194 -11.98 28.81 1.88
N TYR A 195 -10.71 28.57 2.27
CA TYR A 195 -10.19 27.26 2.68
C TYR A 195 -10.14 27.08 4.22
N ASN A 196 -11.10 27.66 4.94
CA ASN A 196 -11.10 27.81 6.41
C ASN A 196 -11.65 26.61 7.19
N THR A 197 -11.65 25.42 6.61
CA THR A 197 -12.21 24.23 7.24
C THR A 197 -11.10 23.29 7.70
N ALA A 198 -11.23 22.68 8.87
CA ALA A 198 -10.28 21.68 9.36
C ALA A 198 -10.36 20.40 8.52
N ILE A 199 -11.57 19.83 8.44
CA ILE A 199 -11.87 18.65 7.62
C ILE A 199 -12.87 19.06 6.54
N PHE A 200 -12.42 19.09 5.29
CA PHE A 200 -13.23 19.48 4.14
C PHE A 200 -13.51 18.26 3.26
N ILE A 201 -14.78 17.88 3.11
CA ILE A 201 -15.19 16.88 2.13
C ILE A 201 -15.61 17.63 0.85
N GLU A 202 -15.00 17.28 -0.28
CA GLU A 202 -15.37 17.90 -1.56
C GLU A 202 -16.81 17.52 -1.99
N PRO A 203 -17.50 18.39 -2.76
CA PRO A 203 -18.80 18.05 -3.35
C PRO A 203 -18.78 16.76 -4.18
N ALA A 204 -19.94 16.12 -4.33
CA ALA A 204 -20.14 14.87 -5.10
C ALA A 204 -19.43 13.62 -4.52
N HIS A 205 -19.12 13.63 -3.22
CA HIS A 205 -18.65 12.46 -2.49
C HIS A 205 -19.66 11.96 -1.46
N HIS A 206 -19.54 10.69 -1.08
CA HIS A 206 -20.40 10.01 -0.12
C HIS A 206 -19.61 8.99 0.73
N GLY A 207 -20.23 8.46 1.78
CA GLY A 207 -19.68 7.33 2.56
C GLY A 207 -18.52 7.70 3.50
N THR A 208 -18.09 8.96 3.57
CA THR A 208 -16.98 9.36 4.44
C THR A 208 -17.34 9.19 5.91
N HIS A 209 -16.49 8.50 6.66
CA HIS A 209 -16.60 8.36 8.11
C HIS A 209 -15.58 9.27 8.80
N VAL A 210 -16.06 10.19 9.61
CA VAL A 210 -15.23 11.02 10.51
C VAL A 210 -15.54 10.54 11.92
N VAL A 211 -14.64 9.76 12.51
CA VAL A 211 -14.86 9.06 13.78
C VAL A 211 -13.72 9.26 14.77
N ASP A 212 -14.04 9.37 16.06
CA ASP A 212 -13.04 9.43 17.15
C ASP A 212 -12.05 10.62 17.09
N ASN A 213 -12.32 11.66 16.29
CA ASN A 213 -11.39 12.77 16.08
C ASN A 213 -11.64 13.94 17.04
N ILE A 214 -10.60 14.66 17.50
CA ILE A 214 -10.78 16.02 18.05
C ILE A 214 -10.71 17.01 16.91
N VAL A 215 -11.73 17.85 16.76
CA VAL A 215 -11.71 18.98 15.82
C VAL A 215 -11.83 20.28 16.61
N GLN A 216 -10.72 20.97 16.83
CA GLN A 216 -10.64 22.11 17.77
C GLN A 216 -9.87 23.31 17.21
N ASN A 217 -10.11 24.50 17.77
CA ASN A 217 -9.37 25.73 17.43
C ASN A 217 -9.40 26.08 15.93
N ASN A 218 -10.45 25.68 15.23
CA ASN A 218 -10.64 25.95 13.81
C ASN A 218 -11.72 27.01 13.59
N MET A 219 -11.63 27.74 12.48
CA MET A 219 -12.65 28.67 12.03
C MET A 219 -13.94 27.91 11.66
N THR A 220 -13.81 26.90 10.80
CA THR A 220 -14.85 25.90 10.52
C THR A 220 -14.27 24.53 10.87
N GLY A 221 -14.97 23.74 11.69
CA GLY A 221 -14.50 22.40 12.08
C GLY A 221 -14.60 21.39 10.93
N LEU A 222 -15.82 21.10 10.51
CA LEU A 222 -16.13 20.08 9.51
C LEU A 222 -17.10 20.64 8.46
N PHE A 223 -16.73 20.51 7.19
CA PHE A 223 -17.63 20.72 6.07
C PHE A 223 -18.06 19.34 5.56
N LEU A 224 -19.24 18.91 5.97
CA LEU A 224 -19.78 17.59 5.67
C LEU A 224 -20.48 17.60 4.30
N VAL A 225 -20.20 16.58 3.47
CA VAL A 225 -20.89 16.30 2.21
C VAL A 225 -21.29 14.84 2.20
N ASN A 226 -22.51 14.56 1.70
CA ASN A 226 -22.94 13.21 1.35
C ASN A 226 -23.88 13.24 0.15
N ASP A 227 -23.36 12.92 -1.03
CA ASP A 227 -24.11 12.85 -2.29
C ASP A 227 -24.63 11.44 -2.59
N SER A 228 -25.24 10.80 -1.59
CA SER A 228 -25.87 9.48 -1.72
C SER A 228 -27.05 9.32 -0.76
N ASN A 229 -28.01 8.48 -1.14
CA ASN A 229 -29.18 8.13 -0.33
C ASN A 229 -29.11 6.71 0.24
N SER A 230 -28.06 5.96 -0.07
CA SER A 230 -27.89 4.54 0.30
C SER A 230 -26.53 4.26 0.92
N ASP A 231 -25.63 5.23 0.85
CA ASP A 231 -24.33 5.21 1.49
C ASP A 231 -24.14 6.55 2.20
N GLN A 232 -23.98 6.49 3.52
CA GLN A 232 -24.13 7.65 4.39
C GLN A 232 -22.76 8.06 4.92
N ALA A 233 -22.49 9.36 4.92
CA ALA A 233 -21.42 9.89 5.73
C ALA A 233 -21.75 9.66 7.22
N VAL A 234 -20.74 9.31 8.01
CA VAL A 234 -20.89 9.06 9.45
C VAL A 234 -20.02 10.06 10.21
N VAL A 235 -20.62 10.71 11.21
CA VAL A 235 -19.91 11.54 12.18
C VAL A 235 -20.22 10.98 13.56
N GLN A 236 -19.22 10.38 14.22
CA GLN A 236 -19.43 9.67 15.47
C GLN A 236 -18.24 9.88 16.42
N ASP A 237 -18.52 10.05 17.71
CA ASP A 237 -17.51 10.05 18.77
C ASP A 237 -16.35 11.06 18.59
N ASN A 238 -16.61 12.17 17.89
CA ASN A 238 -15.69 13.31 17.72
C ASN A 238 -15.88 14.39 18.79
#